data_AF-A0A1J5T6M4-F1
#
_entry.id   AF-A0A1J5T6M4-F1
#
_cell.length_a   1.000
_cell.length_b   1.000
_cell.length_c   1.000
_cell.angle_alpha   90.00
_cell.angle_beta   90.00
_cell.angle_gamma   90.00
#
_symmetry.space_group_name_H-M   'P 1'
#
loop_
_entity.id
_entity.type
_entity.pdbx_description
1 polymer ?
#
loop_
_entity_poly.entity_id
_entity_poly.type
_entity_poly.pdbx_seq_one_letter_code
_entity_poly.pdbx_strand_id
1 'polypeptide(L)'
;MSIGDKLSEKLSSFEKYNNKELYHLGSVKLGFTVTGRIVSGTVGFIVIILMLMVTFSSAANSIMVSELGGTKAFTADVSLSEVSGTTISGTLNSEGEFIEFGYVVDDVDWDLISNLRISHVDIQVSWDANGGAGGGRQVTFDVSSQNDTTGQSQNDGGNGGTIVTTWLVNQLPEIVSDTADSPDDFVKSYETSGEWLGGKFTYASESVGSIALNDSIDYTITFTYYMWELENIREIVEV
;
A
#
# COMPACT_ATOMS: atom_id res chain seq x y z
N MET A 1 52.34 4.03 41.81
CA MET A 1 51.01 3.92 42.44
C MET A 1 50.01 3.68 41.32
N SER A 2 49.40 2.50 41.29
CA SER A 2 48.47 2.09 40.24
C SER A 2 47.16 2.88 40.35
N ILE A 3 46.44 3.03 39.24
CA ILE A 3 45.08 3.60 39.23
C ILE A 3 44.17 2.82 40.18
N GLY A 4 44.37 1.49 40.28
CA GLY A 4 43.64 0.64 41.21
C GLY A 4 43.86 0.99 42.68
N ASP A 5 45.09 1.32 43.07
CA ASP A 5 45.43 1.69 44.45
C ASP A 5 44.74 3.01 44.84
N LYS A 6 44.75 3.98 43.93
CA LYS A 6 44.06 5.27 44.12
C LYS A 6 42.55 5.11 44.16
N LEU A 7 41.97 4.21 43.37
CA LEU A 7 40.53 3.95 43.36
C LEU A 7 40.10 3.29 44.68
N SER A 8 40.87 2.31 45.17
CA SER A 8 40.61 1.62 46.43
C SER A 8 40.67 2.58 47.63
N GLU A 9 41.68 3.45 47.68
CA GLU A 9 41.80 4.47 48.71
C GLU A 9 40.61 5.45 48.69
N LYS A 10 40.17 5.86 47.50
CA LYS A 10 38.99 6.73 47.34
C LYS A 10 37.69 6.04 47.75
N LEU A 11 37.50 4.77 47.40
CA LEU A 11 36.33 3.98 47.82
C LEU A 11 36.27 3.81 49.34
N SER A 12 37.41 3.50 49.97
CA SER A 12 37.49 3.39 51.43
C SER A 12 37.20 4.73 52.12
N SER A 13 37.71 5.84 51.58
CA SER A 13 37.42 7.18 52.09
C SER A 13 35.94 7.56 51.95
N PHE A 14 35.29 7.12 50.87
CA PHE A 14 33.88 7.34 50.60
C PHE A 14 32.98 6.53 51.54
N GLU A 15 33.31 5.26 51.79
CA GLU A 15 32.58 4.42 52.74
C GLU A 15 32.67 4.98 54.17
N LYS A 16 33.85 5.45 54.56
CA LYS A 16 34.06 6.12 55.85
C LYS A 16 33.23 7.41 55.96
N TYR A 17 33.12 8.19 54.89
CA TYR A 17 32.27 9.38 54.84
C TYR A 17 30.78 9.03 54.91
N ASN A 18 30.33 8.01 54.19
CA ASN A 18 28.93 7.60 54.15
C ASN A 18 28.39 7.15 55.50
N ASN A 19 29.24 6.54 56.33
CA ASN A 19 28.87 6.08 57.66
C ASN A 19 29.13 7.13 58.75
N LYS A 20 29.65 8.31 58.39
CA LYS A 20 29.89 9.41 59.32
C LYS A 20 28.60 10.19 59.53
N GLU A 21 28.22 10.38 60.79
CA GLU A 21 27.19 11.35 61.17
C GLU A 21 27.74 12.77 60.99
N LEU A 22 27.04 13.59 60.21
CA LEU A 22 27.50 14.94 59.86
C LEU A 22 26.77 15.99 60.70
N TYR A 23 25.46 15.83 60.83
CA TYR A 23 24.62 16.76 61.59
C TYR A 23 23.55 15.97 62.33
N HIS A 24 23.29 16.35 63.58
CA HIS A 24 22.16 15.86 64.33
C HIS A 24 21.23 17.05 64.56
N LEU A 25 20.02 17.01 63.99
CA LEU A 25 19.01 18.03 64.19
C LEU A 25 17.90 17.49 65.08
N GLY A 26 17.80 18.01 66.31
CA GLY A 26 16.69 17.77 67.24
C GLY A 26 17.12 17.75 68.70
N SER A 27 16.15 17.87 69.61
CA SER A 27 16.36 17.68 71.06
C SER A 27 16.15 16.21 71.45
N VAL A 28 16.69 15.81 72.60
CA VAL A 28 16.94 14.45 73.13
C VAL A 28 15.83 13.38 72.94
N LYS A 29 14.60 13.74 72.56
CA LYS A 29 13.50 12.78 72.30
C LYS A 29 13.06 12.61 70.84
N LEU A 30 13.50 13.44 69.90
CA LEU A 30 13.16 13.32 68.46
C LEU A 30 14.26 14.00 67.63
N GLY A 31 15.38 13.30 67.44
CA GLY A 31 16.52 13.77 66.66
C GLY A 31 16.63 13.06 65.32
N PHE A 32 16.74 13.81 64.24
CA PHE A 32 17.06 13.30 62.90
C PHE A 32 18.56 13.41 62.67
N THR A 33 19.22 12.26 62.48
CA THR A 33 20.65 12.21 62.18
C THR A 33 20.86 12.25 60.67
N VAL A 34 21.50 13.31 60.18
CA VAL A 34 21.95 13.43 58.80
C VAL A 34 23.33 12.78 58.70
N THR A 35 23.34 11.55 58.17
CA THR A 35 24.59 10.83 57.84
C THR A 35 25.11 11.25 56.47
N GLY A 36 26.41 11.08 56.23
CA GLY A 36 27.02 11.30 54.91
C GLY A 36 26.33 10.55 53.78
N ARG A 37 25.72 9.39 54.06
CA ARG A 37 24.90 8.62 53.11
C ARG A 37 23.71 9.40 52.54
N ILE A 38 23.05 10.23 53.36
CA ILE A 38 21.91 11.04 52.89
C ILE A 38 22.43 12.13 51.94
N VAL A 39 23.51 12.81 52.33
CA VAL A 39 24.12 13.87 51.52
C VAL A 39 24.66 13.33 50.20
N SER A 40 25.42 12.22 50.23
CA SER A 40 25.94 11.58 49.02
C SER A 40 24.81 11.03 48.13
N GLY A 41 23.73 10.52 48.73
CA GLY A 41 22.54 10.05 48.02
C GLY A 41 21.82 11.18 47.29
N THR A 42 21.63 12.33 47.94
CA THR A 42 21.03 13.52 47.31
C THR A 42 21.89 14.06 46.17
N VAL A 43 23.20 14.17 46.37
CA VAL A 43 24.11 14.63 45.30
C VAL A 43 24.11 13.65 44.13
N GLY A 44 24.18 12.34 44.40
CA GLY A 44 24.09 11.30 43.36
C GLY A 44 22.75 11.36 42.60
N PHE A 45 21.64 11.59 43.30
CA PHE A 45 20.33 11.75 42.69
C PHE A 45 20.25 12.97 41.77
N ILE A 46 20.84 14.10 42.16
CA ILE A 46 20.94 15.31 41.30
C ILE A 46 21.74 15.00 40.03
N VAL A 47 22.85 14.27 40.14
CA VAL A 47 23.66 13.89 38.97
C VAL A 47 22.86 12.99 38.03
N ILE A 48 22.10 12.03 38.55
CA ILE A 48 21.20 11.18 37.74
C ILE A 48 20.15 12.04 37.04
N ILE A 49 19.52 12.99 37.74
CA ILE A 49 18.55 13.92 37.13
C ILE A 49 19.19 14.71 35.98
N LEU A 50 20.39 15.25 36.19
CA LEU A 50 21.09 16.00 35.14
C LEU A 50 21.43 15.11 33.94
N MET A 51 21.89 13.89 34.18
CA MET A 51 22.19 12.93 33.12
C MET A 51 20.93 12.54 32.35
N LEU A 52 19.81 12.30 33.03
CA LEU A 52 18.51 12.05 32.42
C LEU A 52 18.04 13.27 31.61
N MET A 53 18.19 14.49 32.14
CA MET A 53 17.80 15.72 31.45
C MET A 53 18.57 15.88 30.13
N VAL A 54 19.88 15.63 30.14
CA VAL A 54 20.70 15.64 28.92
C VAL A 54 20.29 14.52 27.97
N THR A 55 19.98 13.32 28.48
CA THR A 55 19.58 12.17 27.66
C THR A 55 18.22 12.41 26.99
N PHE A 56 17.23 12.91 27.74
CA PHE A 56 15.92 13.27 27.20
C PHE A 56 16.00 14.49 26.27
N SER A 57 16.82 15.50 26.58
CA SER A 57 17.02 16.65 25.70
C SER A 57 17.71 16.24 24.39
N SER A 58 18.67 15.31 24.45
CA SER A 58 19.30 14.72 23.26
C SER A 58 18.27 13.95 22.43
N ALA A 59 17.49 13.07 23.06
CA ALA A 59 16.47 12.27 22.37
C ALA A 59 15.35 13.12 21.75
N ALA A 60 14.90 14.18 22.43
CA ALA A 60 13.88 15.10 21.95
C ALA A 60 14.37 15.96 20.77
N ASN A 61 15.68 16.23 20.68
CA ASN A 61 16.26 17.01 19.59
C ASN A 61 16.85 16.15 18.45
N SER A 62 17.07 14.84 18.68
CA SER A 62 17.65 13.93 17.66
C SER A 62 16.61 13.29 16.75
N ILE A 63 15.34 13.33 17.12
CA ILE A 63 14.23 12.90 16.28
C ILE A 63 13.42 14.15 15.98
N MET A 64 13.75 14.81 14.87
CA MET A 64 12.72 15.52 14.13
C MET A 64 11.68 14.45 13.80
N VAL A 65 10.60 14.42 14.57
CA VAL A 65 9.35 13.84 14.09
C VAL A 65 8.99 14.75 12.93
N SER A 66 9.47 14.41 11.72
CA SER A 66 8.85 14.91 10.51
C SER A 66 7.38 14.59 10.72
N GLU A 67 6.54 15.61 10.79
CA GLU A 67 5.10 15.45 10.91
C GLU A 67 4.70 14.37 9.89
N LEU A 68 4.16 13.24 10.37
CA LEU A 68 3.66 12.20 9.49
C LEU A 68 2.38 12.78 8.89
N GLY A 69 2.50 13.32 7.68
CA GLY A 69 1.48 14.13 7.03
C GLY A 69 1.98 15.55 6.85
N GLY A 70 1.67 16.14 5.69
CA GLY A 70 2.14 17.49 5.41
C GLY A 70 1.44 18.56 6.24
N THR A 71 1.98 19.76 6.21
CA THR A 71 1.56 20.88 7.07
C THR A 71 0.22 21.52 6.70
N LYS A 72 -0.37 21.16 5.55
CA LYS A 72 -1.59 21.76 5.01
C LYS A 72 -2.61 20.70 4.65
N ALA A 73 -3.88 20.97 4.90
CA ALA A 73 -4.97 20.11 4.44
C ALA A 73 -5.45 20.54 3.06
N PHE A 74 -5.61 19.59 2.15
CA PHE A 74 -6.11 19.79 0.79
C PHE A 74 -7.38 18.98 0.55
N THR A 75 -8.20 19.45 -0.39
CA THR A 75 -9.28 18.67 -0.97
C THR A 75 -9.31 18.90 -2.48
N ALA A 76 -9.73 17.88 -3.22
CA ALA A 76 -9.86 17.92 -4.66
C ALA A 76 -11.02 17.06 -5.13
N ASP A 77 -11.53 17.41 -6.30
CA ASP A 77 -12.56 16.66 -6.99
C ASP A 77 -11.87 15.66 -7.92
N VAL A 78 -12.38 14.43 -8.01
CA VAL A 78 -11.80 13.37 -8.83
C VAL A 78 -12.55 13.29 -10.15
N SER A 79 -11.80 13.48 -11.23
CA SER A 79 -12.27 13.36 -12.61
C SER A 79 -11.74 12.07 -13.22
N LEU A 80 -12.58 11.37 -14.00
CA LEU A 80 -12.18 10.15 -14.72
C LEU A 80 -12.10 10.44 -16.22
N SER A 81 -11.01 10.00 -16.84
CA SER A 81 -10.83 10.01 -18.29
C SER A 81 -10.71 8.59 -18.82
N GLU A 82 -11.47 8.29 -19.87
CA GLU A 82 -11.42 7.00 -20.55
C GLU A 82 -10.33 7.02 -21.62
N VAL A 83 -9.54 5.95 -21.69
CA VAL A 83 -8.56 5.72 -22.73
C VAL A 83 -8.82 4.36 -23.37
N SER A 84 -9.18 4.38 -24.65
CA SER A 84 -9.32 3.16 -25.45
C SER A 84 -7.93 2.58 -25.75
N GLY A 85 -7.74 1.32 -25.40
CA GLY A 85 -6.53 0.58 -25.70
C GLY A 85 -6.69 -0.34 -26.91
N THR A 86 -5.93 -1.44 -26.91
CA THR A 86 -5.84 -2.36 -28.03
C THR A 86 -7.08 -3.23 -28.19
N THR A 87 -7.40 -3.59 -29.43
CA THR A 87 -8.49 -4.49 -29.78
C THR A 87 -7.95 -5.69 -30.56
N ILE A 88 -8.34 -6.89 -30.17
CA ILE A 88 -7.89 -8.15 -30.76
C ILE A 88 -9.14 -8.91 -31.22
N SER A 89 -9.20 -9.25 -32.51
CA SER A 89 -10.31 -10.02 -33.07
C SER A 89 -9.82 -11.26 -33.80
N GLY A 90 -10.63 -12.30 -33.82
CA GLY A 90 -10.31 -13.55 -34.51
C GLY A 90 -11.46 -14.54 -34.49
N THR A 91 -11.17 -15.76 -34.93
CA THR A 91 -12.12 -16.88 -34.98
C THR A 91 -11.50 -18.11 -34.35
N LEU A 92 -12.21 -18.75 -33.42
CA LEU A 92 -11.89 -20.08 -32.88
C LEU A 92 -12.77 -21.11 -33.58
N ASN A 93 -12.16 -22.09 -34.24
CA ASN A 93 -12.84 -23.01 -35.17
C ASN A 93 -13.20 -24.37 -34.55
N SER A 94 -12.78 -24.63 -33.31
CA SER A 94 -13.00 -25.92 -32.66
C SER A 94 -12.99 -25.80 -31.14
N GLU A 95 -13.72 -26.70 -30.47
CA GLU A 95 -13.67 -26.82 -29.01
C GLU A 95 -12.24 -27.06 -28.50
N GLY A 96 -11.90 -26.38 -27.41
CA GLY A 96 -10.58 -26.41 -26.80
C GLY A 96 -9.59 -25.41 -27.41
N GLU A 97 -9.92 -24.75 -28.53
CA GLU A 97 -9.12 -23.64 -29.03
C GLU A 97 -9.23 -22.42 -28.09
N PHE A 98 -8.14 -21.68 -27.99
CA PHE A 98 -8.06 -20.50 -27.15
C PHE A 98 -7.12 -19.46 -27.77
N ILE A 99 -7.28 -18.23 -27.32
CA ILE A 99 -6.35 -17.12 -27.55
C ILE A 99 -5.87 -16.59 -26.21
N GLU A 100 -4.57 -16.34 -26.11
CA GLU A 100 -3.98 -15.60 -25.01
C GLU A 100 -3.80 -14.13 -25.43
N PHE A 101 -3.99 -13.21 -24.49
CA PHE A 101 -3.93 -11.78 -24.75
C PHE A 101 -3.26 -11.02 -23.61
N GLY A 102 -2.74 -9.84 -23.93
CA GLY A 102 -2.11 -8.94 -23.00
C GLY A 102 -0.66 -9.26 -22.67
N TYR A 103 -0.19 -8.80 -21.52
CA TYR A 103 1.23 -8.84 -21.15
C TYR A 103 1.81 -10.27 -21.12
N VAL A 104 0.96 -11.29 -20.89
CA VAL A 104 1.36 -12.70 -20.87
C VAL A 104 1.87 -13.23 -22.21
N VAL A 105 1.55 -12.55 -23.32
CA VAL A 105 2.07 -12.82 -24.66
C VAL A 105 3.03 -11.73 -25.15
N ASP A 106 3.65 -11.02 -24.20
CA ASP A 106 4.58 -9.90 -24.42
C ASP A 106 3.95 -8.71 -25.17
N ASP A 107 2.63 -8.53 -25.06
CA ASP A 107 1.96 -7.33 -25.58
C ASP A 107 2.14 -6.15 -24.62
N VAL A 108 2.99 -5.21 -25.03
CA VAL A 108 3.39 -4.04 -24.24
C VAL A 108 2.24 -3.05 -24.01
N ASP A 109 1.19 -3.07 -24.83
CA ASP A 109 0.07 -2.15 -24.67
C ASP A 109 -0.76 -2.45 -23.41
N TRP A 110 -0.56 -3.62 -22.81
CA TRP A 110 -1.23 -4.08 -21.59
C TRP A 110 -0.36 -3.94 -20.34
N ASP A 111 0.83 -3.37 -20.47
CA ASP A 111 1.69 -3.00 -19.34
C ASP A 111 1.37 -1.57 -18.87
N LEU A 112 0.56 -1.47 -17.80
CA LEU A 112 0.22 -0.19 -17.19
C LEU A 112 1.10 0.16 -15.99
N ILE A 113 2.19 -0.57 -15.70
CA ILE A 113 3.00 -0.38 -14.49
C ILE A 113 3.54 1.06 -14.40
N SER A 114 3.92 1.64 -15.53
CA SER A 114 4.44 3.02 -15.56
C SER A 114 3.38 4.10 -15.33
N ASN A 115 2.08 3.76 -15.41
CA ASN A 115 0.98 4.69 -15.19
C ASN A 115 0.61 4.74 -13.71
N LEU A 116 0.79 5.89 -13.08
CA LEU A 116 0.57 6.07 -11.64
C LEU A 116 -0.86 6.49 -11.26
N ARG A 117 -1.72 6.68 -12.27
CA ARG A 117 -3.05 7.31 -12.12
C ARG A 117 -4.17 6.47 -12.69
N ILE A 118 -3.99 5.15 -12.75
CA ILE A 118 -5.05 4.24 -13.20
C ILE A 118 -6.09 4.09 -12.09
N SER A 119 -7.36 4.31 -12.43
CA SER A 119 -8.49 4.02 -11.56
C SER A 119 -8.86 2.54 -11.64
N HIS A 120 -9.24 2.10 -12.83
CA HIS A 120 -9.63 0.74 -13.14
C HIS A 120 -9.48 0.48 -14.64
N VAL A 121 -9.57 -0.79 -15.00
CA VAL A 121 -9.49 -1.27 -16.37
C VAL A 121 -10.68 -2.16 -16.65
N ASP A 122 -11.34 -1.95 -17.78
CA ASP A 122 -12.36 -2.84 -18.30
C ASP A 122 -11.78 -3.66 -19.45
N ILE A 123 -11.85 -4.97 -19.29
CA ILE A 123 -11.48 -5.91 -20.34
C ILE A 123 -12.74 -6.63 -20.77
N GLN A 124 -13.09 -6.46 -22.03
CA GLN A 124 -14.32 -6.96 -22.60
C GLN A 124 -14.02 -7.96 -23.69
N VAL A 125 -14.72 -9.10 -23.71
CA VAL A 125 -14.80 -9.96 -24.88
C VAL A 125 -16.23 -10.00 -25.39
N SER A 126 -16.41 -9.59 -26.64
CA SER A 126 -17.63 -9.83 -27.41
C SER A 126 -17.42 -11.04 -28.30
N TRP A 127 -18.37 -11.96 -28.32
CA TRP A 127 -18.25 -13.19 -29.11
C TRP A 127 -19.58 -13.54 -29.79
N ASP A 128 -19.50 -14.16 -30.96
CA ASP A 128 -20.64 -14.62 -31.75
C ASP A 128 -20.42 -16.03 -32.26
N ALA A 129 -21.49 -16.81 -32.30
CA ALA A 129 -21.47 -18.22 -32.61
C ALA A 129 -21.82 -18.47 -34.08
N ASN A 130 -20.88 -19.01 -34.86
CA ASN A 130 -21.04 -19.27 -36.28
C ASN A 130 -21.41 -20.75 -36.55
N GLY A 131 -22.59 -20.99 -37.12
CA GLY A 131 -23.07 -22.33 -37.49
C GLY A 131 -23.85 -23.06 -36.38
N GLY A 132 -24.28 -24.29 -36.65
CA GLY A 132 -24.95 -25.17 -35.67
C GLY A 132 -26.47 -24.99 -35.54
N ALA A 133 -27.20 -26.10 -35.34
CA ALA A 133 -28.66 -26.14 -35.20
C ALA A 133 -29.06 -26.53 -33.76
N GLY A 134 -28.84 -25.61 -32.82
CA GLY A 134 -29.44 -25.65 -31.48
C GLY A 134 -28.56 -26.22 -30.37
N GLY A 135 -28.59 -25.49 -29.23
CA GLY A 135 -28.07 -25.84 -27.90
C GLY A 135 -26.95 -24.92 -27.36
N GLY A 136 -26.50 -23.93 -28.15
CA GLY A 136 -25.52 -22.93 -27.74
C GLY A 136 -24.10 -23.47 -27.58
N ARG A 137 -23.11 -22.57 -27.69
CA ARG A 137 -21.68 -22.81 -27.43
C ARG A 137 -21.32 -22.30 -26.05
N GLN A 138 -20.24 -22.79 -25.47
CA GLN A 138 -19.72 -22.28 -24.20
C GLN A 138 -18.34 -21.68 -24.38
N VAL A 139 -18.09 -20.57 -23.69
CA VAL A 139 -16.80 -19.89 -23.66
C VAL A 139 -16.37 -19.63 -22.23
N THR A 140 -15.07 -19.59 -22.01
CA THR A 140 -14.46 -19.21 -20.74
C THR A 140 -13.54 -18.02 -20.98
N PHE A 141 -13.71 -16.98 -20.18
CA PHE A 141 -12.90 -15.78 -20.21
C PHE A 141 -12.15 -15.63 -18.89
N ASP A 142 -10.84 -15.85 -18.95
CA ASP A 142 -9.92 -15.74 -17.84
C ASP A 142 -9.10 -14.45 -17.98
N VAL A 143 -9.03 -13.66 -16.92
CA VAL A 143 -8.26 -12.42 -16.84
C VAL A 143 -7.41 -12.44 -15.57
N SER A 144 -6.14 -12.08 -15.67
CA SER A 144 -5.22 -12.00 -14.53
C SER A 144 -4.38 -10.74 -14.59
N SER A 145 -3.76 -10.39 -13.46
CA SER A 145 -2.86 -9.26 -13.34
C SER A 145 -1.59 -9.60 -12.57
N GLN A 146 -0.70 -8.63 -12.47
CA GLN A 146 0.49 -8.68 -11.62
C GLN A 146 0.20 -9.04 -10.16
N ASN A 147 -0.87 -8.47 -9.60
CA ASN A 147 -1.16 -8.57 -8.17
C ASN A 147 -2.15 -9.70 -7.84
N ASP A 148 -2.83 -10.24 -8.84
CA ASP A 148 -3.64 -11.45 -8.72
C ASP A 148 -3.47 -12.33 -9.96
N THR A 149 -2.48 -13.22 -9.85
CA THR A 149 -2.18 -14.23 -10.87
C THR A 149 -3.18 -15.39 -10.87
N THR A 150 -4.03 -15.52 -9.84
CA THR A 150 -5.13 -16.49 -9.86
C THR A 150 -6.27 -16.03 -10.75
N GLY A 151 -6.43 -14.70 -10.87
CA GLY A 151 -7.28 -14.06 -11.85
C GLY A 151 -8.78 -14.23 -11.59
N GLN A 152 -9.56 -13.70 -12.50
CA GLN A 152 -11.01 -13.82 -12.55
C GLN A 152 -11.40 -14.64 -13.78
N SER A 153 -12.33 -15.58 -13.59
CA SER A 153 -12.82 -16.46 -14.64
C SER A 153 -14.33 -16.32 -14.75
N GLN A 154 -14.82 -16.09 -15.97
CA GLN A 154 -16.24 -16.02 -16.27
C GLN A 154 -16.57 -17.01 -17.38
N ASN A 155 -17.66 -17.75 -17.21
CA ASN A 155 -18.18 -18.64 -18.23
C ASN A 155 -19.45 -18.04 -18.81
N ASP A 156 -19.58 -18.11 -20.13
CA ASP A 156 -20.78 -17.70 -20.84
C ASP A 156 -21.18 -18.78 -21.84
N GLY A 157 -22.45 -18.80 -22.23
CA GLY A 157 -22.91 -19.73 -23.24
C GLY A 157 -24.19 -19.31 -23.95
N GLY A 158 -24.36 -19.83 -25.16
CA GLY A 158 -25.45 -19.45 -26.05
C GLY A 158 -24.98 -19.24 -27.48
N ASN A 159 -25.57 -18.26 -28.16
CA ASN A 159 -25.26 -17.93 -29.56
C ASN A 159 -24.43 -16.65 -29.70
N GLY A 160 -23.70 -16.28 -28.65
CA GLY A 160 -22.97 -15.02 -28.58
C GLY A 160 -23.38 -14.18 -27.37
N GLY A 161 -22.50 -13.26 -27.01
CA GLY A 161 -22.61 -12.49 -25.78
C GLY A 161 -21.48 -11.49 -25.62
N THR A 162 -21.50 -10.78 -24.50
CA THR A 162 -20.42 -9.89 -24.10
C THR A 162 -20.12 -10.13 -22.64
N ILE A 163 -18.86 -10.44 -22.35
CA ILE A 163 -18.34 -10.65 -21.01
C ILE A 163 -17.43 -9.46 -20.70
N VAL A 164 -17.64 -8.83 -19.55
CA VAL A 164 -16.81 -7.71 -19.09
C VAL A 164 -16.21 -8.08 -17.74
N THR A 165 -14.91 -7.90 -17.62
CA THR A 165 -14.16 -8.02 -16.36
C THR A 165 -13.56 -6.66 -16.03
N THR A 166 -14.00 -6.07 -14.91
CA THR A 166 -13.45 -4.82 -14.39
C THR A 166 -12.36 -5.13 -13.37
N TRP A 167 -11.15 -4.63 -13.63
CA TRP A 167 -9.99 -4.73 -12.77
C TRP A 167 -9.74 -3.42 -12.04
N LEU A 168 -9.88 -3.43 -10.71
CA LEU A 168 -9.67 -2.24 -9.88
C LEU A 168 -8.19 -2.11 -9.54
N VAL A 169 -7.60 -0.93 -9.80
CA VAL A 169 -6.21 -0.61 -9.45
C VAL A 169 -6.19 0.36 -8.28
N ASN A 170 -6.74 1.57 -8.50
CA ASN A 170 -6.80 2.62 -7.48
C ASN A 170 -8.03 3.50 -7.71
N GLN A 171 -9.20 2.96 -7.40
CA GLN A 171 -10.46 3.68 -7.56
C GLN A 171 -10.66 4.66 -6.41
N LEU A 172 -10.41 5.95 -6.70
CA LEU A 172 -10.66 7.05 -5.77
C LEU A 172 -12.16 7.40 -5.71
N PRO A 173 -12.66 7.90 -4.56
CA PRO A 173 -14.00 8.48 -4.46
C PRO A 173 -14.09 9.80 -5.26
N GLU A 174 -15.31 10.32 -5.47
CA GLU A 174 -15.54 11.59 -6.22
C GLU A 174 -14.83 12.80 -5.61
N ILE A 175 -14.59 12.79 -4.29
CA ILE A 175 -13.85 13.85 -3.58
C ILE A 175 -12.83 13.18 -2.67
N VAL A 176 -11.61 13.67 -2.72
CA VAL A 176 -10.51 13.24 -1.85
C VAL A 176 -10.03 14.40 -0.97
N SER A 177 -9.50 14.06 0.20
CA SER A 177 -8.92 15.01 1.14
C SER A 177 -7.83 14.36 1.98
N ASP A 178 -6.71 15.06 2.14
CA ASP A 178 -5.55 14.61 2.92
C ASP A 178 -4.62 15.79 3.22
N THR A 179 -3.57 15.53 3.98
CA THR A 179 -2.55 16.50 4.38
C THR A 179 -1.28 16.37 3.55
N ALA A 180 -0.78 17.48 3.01
CA ALA A 180 0.44 17.55 2.21
C ALA A 180 1.14 18.90 2.38
N ASP A 181 2.42 18.99 2.01
CA ASP A 181 3.17 20.25 2.08
C ASP A 181 2.92 21.15 0.86
N SER A 182 2.45 20.57 -0.24
CA SER A 182 2.11 21.26 -1.47
C SER A 182 0.99 20.54 -2.24
N PRO A 183 0.31 21.23 -3.18
CA PRO A 183 -0.66 20.59 -4.08
C PRO A 183 -0.07 19.43 -4.88
N ASP A 184 1.20 19.52 -5.29
CA ASP A 184 1.86 18.45 -6.05
C ASP A 184 2.13 17.22 -5.17
N ASP A 185 2.52 17.43 -3.91
CA ASP A 185 2.72 16.34 -2.96
C ASP A 185 1.38 15.70 -2.55
N PHE A 186 0.29 16.48 -2.54
CA PHE A 186 -1.07 15.97 -2.38
C PHE A 186 -1.50 15.07 -3.55
N VAL A 187 -1.18 15.41 -4.80
CA VAL A 187 -1.49 14.53 -5.94
C VAL A 187 -0.67 13.23 -5.85
N LYS A 188 0.61 13.35 -5.53
CA LYS A 188 1.53 12.19 -5.41
C LYS A 188 1.13 11.24 -4.29
N SER A 189 0.46 11.70 -3.23
CA SER A 189 0.05 10.80 -2.15
C SER A 189 -0.99 9.75 -2.59
N TYR A 190 -1.72 10.03 -3.68
CA TYR A 190 -2.66 9.09 -4.30
C TYR A 190 -2.06 8.30 -5.46
N GLU A 191 -0.88 8.67 -5.96
CA GLU A 191 -0.24 7.98 -7.08
C GLU A 191 0.11 6.53 -6.70
N THR A 192 -0.42 5.59 -7.47
CA THR A 192 -0.22 4.16 -7.28
C THR A 192 0.14 3.56 -8.63
N SER A 193 1.22 2.77 -8.67
CA SER A 193 1.62 2.05 -9.88
C SER A 193 0.45 1.24 -10.42
N GLY A 194 0.23 1.32 -11.73
CA GLY A 194 -0.64 0.40 -12.44
C GLY A 194 -0.08 -1.02 -12.42
N GLU A 195 -0.76 -1.89 -13.16
CA GLU A 195 -0.47 -3.32 -13.22
C GLU A 195 -0.37 -3.75 -14.68
N TRP A 196 0.43 -4.79 -14.94
CA TRP A 196 0.25 -5.53 -16.18
C TRP A 196 -1.02 -6.36 -16.11
N LEU A 197 -1.71 -6.49 -17.25
CA LEU A 197 -2.93 -7.29 -17.39
C LEU A 197 -2.79 -8.27 -18.55
N GLY A 198 -3.47 -9.40 -18.44
CA GLY A 198 -3.52 -10.39 -19.51
C GLY A 198 -4.56 -11.45 -19.22
N GLY A 199 -4.63 -12.45 -20.09
CA GLY A 199 -5.62 -13.48 -19.91
C GLY A 199 -5.72 -14.44 -21.07
N LYS A 200 -6.77 -15.24 -21.03
CA LYS A 200 -7.08 -16.27 -22.00
C LYS A 200 -8.57 -16.34 -22.27
N PHE A 201 -8.94 -16.39 -23.54
CA PHE A 201 -10.30 -16.64 -23.97
C PHE A 201 -10.38 -18.02 -24.65
N THR A 202 -11.23 -18.90 -24.14
CA THR A 202 -11.28 -20.32 -24.52
C THR A 202 -12.66 -20.67 -25.06
N TYR A 203 -12.71 -21.35 -26.20
CA TYR A 203 -13.92 -22.01 -26.68
C TYR A 203 -14.08 -23.36 -25.95
N ALA A 204 -14.95 -23.40 -24.94
CA ALA A 204 -14.99 -24.46 -23.95
C ALA A 204 -15.82 -25.70 -24.35
N SER A 205 -16.89 -25.55 -25.15
CA SER A 205 -17.71 -26.70 -25.54
C SER A 205 -18.57 -26.44 -26.78
N GLU A 206 -18.63 -27.42 -27.68
CA GLU A 206 -19.64 -27.52 -28.74
C GLU A 206 -21.00 -27.93 -28.18
N SER A 207 -22.06 -27.60 -28.92
CA SER A 207 -23.41 -27.89 -28.48
C SER A 207 -23.71 -29.40 -28.43
N VAL A 208 -24.32 -29.87 -27.33
CA VAL A 208 -24.81 -31.26 -27.21
C VAL A 208 -25.95 -31.49 -28.20
N GLY A 209 -25.62 -32.05 -29.37
CA GLY A 209 -26.56 -32.31 -30.46
C GLY A 209 -26.23 -31.59 -31.77
N SER A 210 -25.11 -30.85 -31.85
CA SER A 210 -24.63 -30.32 -33.12
C SER A 210 -24.26 -31.46 -34.08
N ILE A 211 -24.82 -31.39 -35.29
CA ILE A 211 -24.54 -32.29 -36.41
C ILE A 211 -23.67 -31.57 -37.46
N ALA A 212 -23.26 -30.33 -37.19
CA ALA A 212 -22.53 -29.48 -38.11
C ALA A 212 -21.02 -29.65 -37.91
N LEU A 213 -20.27 -29.75 -39.00
CA LEU A 213 -18.81 -30.03 -39.03
C LEU A 213 -17.97 -28.74 -39.05
N ASN A 214 -18.58 -27.60 -38.75
CA ASN A 214 -17.99 -26.28 -38.99
C ASN A 214 -18.58 -25.25 -38.02
N ASP A 215 -18.58 -25.60 -36.73
CA ASP A 215 -18.94 -24.72 -35.64
C ASP A 215 -17.72 -23.86 -35.26
N SER A 216 -17.87 -22.54 -35.30
CA SER A 216 -16.81 -21.61 -34.88
C SER A 216 -17.37 -20.47 -34.03
N ILE A 217 -16.48 -19.72 -33.42
CA ILE A 217 -16.78 -18.52 -32.65
C ILE A 217 -15.92 -17.38 -33.16
N ASP A 218 -16.55 -16.29 -33.58
CA ASP A 218 -15.85 -15.03 -33.76
C ASP A 218 -15.78 -14.29 -32.43
N TYR A 219 -14.64 -13.67 -32.15
CA TYR A 219 -14.44 -12.90 -30.93
C TYR A 219 -13.78 -11.55 -31.21
N THR A 220 -14.01 -10.62 -30.30
CA THR A 220 -13.35 -9.32 -30.24
C THR A 220 -13.12 -8.97 -28.78
N ILE A 221 -11.84 -8.96 -28.39
CA ILE A 221 -11.36 -8.55 -27.07
C ILE A 221 -10.98 -7.08 -27.15
N THR A 222 -11.53 -6.28 -26.25
CA THR A 222 -11.28 -4.84 -26.14
C THR A 222 -10.70 -4.53 -24.77
N PHE A 223 -9.64 -3.73 -24.77
CA PHE A 223 -8.98 -3.23 -23.57
C PHE A 223 -9.26 -1.73 -23.44
N THR A 224 -9.86 -1.32 -22.32
CA THR A 224 -10.13 0.09 -22.02
C THR A 224 -9.70 0.36 -20.58
N TYR A 225 -8.97 1.45 -20.35
CA TYR A 225 -8.58 1.83 -19.00
C TYR A 225 -8.99 3.27 -18.68
N TYR A 226 -9.22 3.53 -17.39
CA TYR A 226 -9.66 4.81 -16.91
C TYR A 226 -8.60 5.41 -16.01
N MET A 227 -8.22 6.64 -16.30
CA MET A 227 -7.29 7.41 -15.50
C MET A 227 -8.04 8.37 -14.61
N TRP A 228 -7.59 8.55 -13.38
CA TRP A 228 -8.07 9.60 -12.50
C TRP A 228 -7.18 10.84 -12.61
N GLU A 229 -7.80 12.01 -12.52
CA GLU A 229 -7.13 13.28 -12.34
C GLU A 229 -7.78 14.03 -11.17
N LEU A 230 -6.97 14.76 -10.40
CA LEU A 230 -7.45 15.62 -9.32
C LEU A 230 -7.64 17.04 -9.85
N GLU A 231 -8.89 17.49 -9.86
CA GLU A 231 -9.28 18.83 -10.27
C GLU A 231 -9.63 19.69 -9.05
N ASN A 232 -9.63 21.02 -9.24
CA ASN A 232 -10.04 21.99 -8.21
C ASN A 232 -9.35 21.83 -6.86
N ILE A 233 -8.05 21.47 -6.88
CA ILE A 233 -7.23 21.29 -5.67
C ILE A 233 -7.21 22.61 -4.89
N ARG A 234 -7.68 22.55 -3.64
CA ARG A 234 -7.79 23.72 -2.75
C ARG A 234 -7.33 23.37 -1.35
N GLU A 235 -6.55 24.27 -0.77
CA GLU A 235 -6.16 24.21 0.63
C GLU A 235 -7.39 24.53 1.49
N ILE A 236 -7.69 23.68 2.47
CA ILE A 236 -8.75 23.90 3.46
C ILE A 236 -8.09 24.31 4.77
N VAL A 237 -8.42 25.51 5.24
CA VAL A 237 -7.98 25.97 6.55
C VAL A 237 -8.84 25.26 7.59
N GLU A 238 -8.23 24.48 8.49
CA GLU A 238 -8.91 24.08 9.73
C GLU A 238 -9.25 25.37 10.49
N VAL A 239 -10.55 25.66 10.64
CA VAL A 239 -11.07 26.78 11.46
C VAL A 239 -11.18 26.35 12.90
#